data_AF-M0XQE7-F1
#
_entry.id   AF-M0XQE7-F1
#
_cell.length_a   1.000
_cell.length_b   1.000
_cell.length_c   1.000
_cell.angle_alpha   90.00
_cell.angle_beta   90.00
_cell.angle_gamma   90.00
#
_symmetry.space_group_name_H-M   'P 1'
#
loop_
_entity.id
_entity.type
_entity.pdbx_description
1 polymer ?
#
loop_
_entity_poly.entity_id
_entity_poly.type
_entity_poly.pdbx_seq_one_letter_code
_entity_poly.pdbx_strand_id
1 'polypeptide(L)'
;MQAAMNLRCSGGALLILPPRLGLAQTGLLWLLPCCKSMAMSILVMPSAGRSFRQRATERQPVKVRKLDSLYWMMECRQHQSLLRDVEVVMVNGLTPWGNTHFIPRGPMREPLSTLTRADIVVIHHADLVCEAQLETIARTVQDSGATCSVFFSKLAPSHIFEVHQPLQKLSLNALDGMITLCVSAIGCPDAFIRTVREIGPLNVDRLDFSDHHFFNGHDLELIQERVRQLVDQHNKETVVLVTEKDYDRDPDVLKMLGVKVWVLSSSLQIMPLKEQGEDELMRKLKDIITATRHVVQP
;
A
#
# COMPACT_ATOMS: atom_id res chain seq x y z
N MET A 1 26.45 -5.80 -2.10
CA MET A 1 25.58 -5.01 -1.19
C MET A 1 24.18 -5.01 -1.78
N GLN A 2 23.17 -5.46 -1.03
CA GLN A 2 21.78 -5.42 -1.49
C GLN A 2 21.23 -4.00 -1.38
N ALA A 3 20.60 -3.51 -2.44
CA ALA A 3 19.90 -2.22 -2.46
C ALA A 3 18.38 -2.50 -2.45
N ALA A 4 17.80 -2.69 -1.26
CA ALA A 4 16.36 -2.90 -1.12
C ALA A 4 15.58 -1.66 -1.57
N MET A 5 14.64 -1.84 -2.51
CA MET A 5 13.99 -0.73 -3.20
C MET A 5 12.79 -0.18 -2.39
N ASN A 6 13.07 0.71 -1.44
CA ASN A 6 12.04 1.39 -0.64
C ASN A 6 11.15 2.32 -1.51
N LEU A 7 10.05 1.79 -2.03
CA LEU A 7 9.03 2.55 -2.76
C LEU A 7 8.13 3.34 -1.78
N ARG A 8 8.03 4.66 -1.99
CA ARG A 8 7.08 5.59 -1.36
C ARG A 8 6.55 6.58 -2.42
N CYS A 9 5.33 7.08 -2.27
CA CYS A 9 4.62 7.88 -3.27
C CYS A 9 3.60 8.82 -2.62
N SER A 10 3.61 10.14 -2.85
CA SER A 10 2.73 11.06 -2.12
C SER A 10 1.27 11.11 -2.62
N GLY A 11 0.38 11.62 -1.77
CA GLY A 11 -1.08 11.67 -2.01
C GLY A 11 -1.51 12.50 -3.22
N GLY A 12 -2.31 11.91 -4.10
CA GLY A 12 -3.17 12.63 -5.06
C GLY A 12 -2.45 13.46 -6.14
N ALA A 13 -1.15 13.27 -6.34
CA ALA A 13 -0.35 14.08 -7.28
C ALA A 13 0.59 13.22 -8.13
N LEU A 14 0.88 13.71 -9.35
CA LEU A 14 1.77 13.11 -10.32
C LEU A 14 3.23 13.12 -9.80
N LEU A 15 3.74 11.98 -9.31
CA LEU A 15 5.09 11.91 -8.76
C LEU A 15 6.15 11.99 -9.87
N ILE A 16 6.95 13.06 -9.90
CA ILE A 16 8.10 13.22 -10.81
C ILE A 16 9.37 12.78 -10.08
N LEU A 17 10.00 11.70 -10.53
CA LEU A 17 11.36 11.34 -10.12
C LEU A 17 12.37 11.70 -11.24
N PRO A 18 13.40 12.51 -10.97
CA PRO A 18 14.48 12.81 -11.91
C PRO A 18 15.60 11.73 -11.84
N PRO A 19 16.29 11.41 -12.95
CA PRO A 19 17.17 10.24 -13.04
C PRO A 19 18.58 10.41 -12.44
N ARG A 20 18.88 11.52 -11.74
CA ARG A 20 20.22 11.81 -11.18
C ARG A 20 20.17 12.63 -9.89
N LEU A 21 19.96 11.96 -8.76
CA LEU A 21 20.38 12.40 -7.42
C LEU A 21 20.59 11.15 -6.56
N GLY A 22 21.47 11.22 -5.56
CA GLY A 22 21.79 10.06 -4.71
C GLY A 22 20.66 9.68 -3.76
N LEU A 23 20.67 8.44 -3.26
CA LEU A 23 19.67 7.87 -2.33
C LEU A 23 19.74 8.43 -0.89
N ALA A 24 20.07 9.72 -0.74
CA ALA A 24 20.12 10.42 0.53
C ALA A 24 19.62 11.87 0.38
N GLN A 25 18.89 12.36 1.39
CA GLN A 25 18.53 13.77 1.59
C GLN A 25 17.53 14.41 0.59
N THR A 26 16.35 13.82 0.42
CA THR A 26 15.11 14.61 0.26
C THR A 26 13.99 13.97 1.08
N GLY A 27 13.50 14.69 2.09
CA GLY A 27 12.37 14.25 2.91
C GLY A 27 11.04 14.63 2.28
N LEU A 28 10.35 13.66 1.68
CA LEU A 28 8.90 13.71 1.49
C LEU A 28 8.37 12.27 1.49
N LEU A 29 7.31 12.05 2.25
CA LEU A 29 6.79 10.73 2.62
C LEU A 29 5.58 10.33 1.75
N TRP A 30 4.94 9.21 2.09
CA TRP A 30 3.57 8.81 1.72
C TRP A 30 3.27 7.61 0.80
N LEU A 31 1.99 7.23 0.84
CA LEU A 31 1.27 6.08 0.28
C LEU A 31 2.01 4.73 0.18
N LEU A 32 1.69 3.87 1.15
CA LEU A 32 1.24 2.52 0.80
C LEU A 32 -0.27 2.54 0.48
N PRO A 33 -0.72 1.81 -0.55
CA PRO A 33 -2.10 1.83 -1.03
C PRO A 33 -3.04 0.97 -0.18
N CYS A 34 -4.36 1.15 -0.36
CA CYS A 34 -5.33 0.51 0.50
C CYS A 34 -5.97 -0.77 -0.10
N CYS A 35 -5.53 -1.93 0.37
CA CYS A 35 -6.02 -3.24 -0.06
C CYS A 35 -7.44 -3.60 0.47
N LYS A 36 -8.43 -2.69 0.36
CA LYS A 36 -9.86 -2.96 0.65
C LYS A 36 -10.70 -3.21 -0.59
N SER A 37 -10.28 -2.72 -1.75
CA SER A 37 -10.83 -3.08 -3.07
C SER A 37 -9.78 -3.82 -3.89
N MET A 38 -10.25 -4.62 -4.86
CA MET A 38 -9.38 -5.10 -5.94
C MET A 38 -8.76 -3.90 -6.68
N ALA A 39 -7.51 -4.08 -7.08
CA ALA A 39 -6.84 -3.36 -8.16
C ALA A 39 -6.42 -1.91 -7.88
N MET A 40 -5.48 -1.75 -6.95
CA MET A 40 -4.40 -0.76 -7.13
C MET A 40 -3.78 -0.98 -8.52
N SER A 41 -3.68 0.10 -9.30
CA SER A 41 -2.84 0.14 -10.50
C SER A 41 -1.55 0.90 -10.26
N ILE A 42 -0.51 0.47 -10.97
CA ILE A 42 0.74 1.20 -11.16
C ILE A 42 0.73 1.73 -12.59
N LEU A 43 1.08 3.00 -12.76
CA LEU A 43 1.32 3.66 -14.03
C LEU A 43 2.83 3.74 -14.29
N VAL A 44 3.23 3.77 -15.56
CA VAL A 44 4.61 4.02 -16.00
C VAL A 44 4.62 4.86 -17.29
N MET A 45 4.39 6.18 -17.20
CA MET A 45 4.45 7.01 -18.41
C MET A 45 5.88 7.16 -18.97
N PRO A 46 6.06 7.12 -20.30
CA PRO A 46 7.35 7.34 -20.96
C PRO A 46 7.67 8.83 -21.14
N SER A 47 8.94 9.10 -21.46
CA SER A 47 9.41 10.44 -21.78
C SER A 47 8.98 10.90 -23.17
N ALA A 48 8.51 12.16 -23.24
CA ALA A 48 8.38 13.00 -24.43
C ALA A 48 7.65 12.46 -25.68
N GLY A 49 6.50 13.07 -26.00
CA GLY A 49 5.95 13.03 -27.35
C GLY A 49 4.44 13.27 -27.42
N ARG A 50 3.68 12.65 -26.52
CA ARG A 50 2.21 12.80 -26.48
C ARG A 50 1.83 14.05 -25.68
N SER A 51 0.99 14.90 -26.25
CA SER A 51 0.38 16.02 -25.52
C SER A 51 -0.84 15.53 -24.73
N PHE A 52 -0.95 15.93 -23.46
CA PHE A 52 -2.04 15.51 -22.58
C PHE A 52 -3.34 16.23 -22.97
N ARG A 53 -4.16 15.57 -23.82
CA ARG A 53 -5.52 16.01 -24.17
C ARG A 53 -6.57 15.24 -23.38
N GLN A 54 -6.76 15.64 -22.12
CA GLN A 54 -7.98 15.30 -21.39
C GLN A 54 -9.18 15.92 -22.13
N ARG A 55 -10.19 15.12 -22.52
CA ARG A 55 -11.44 15.65 -23.11
C ARG A 55 -12.37 16.19 -22.01
N ALA A 56 -11.90 17.20 -21.29
CA ALA A 56 -12.71 18.11 -20.50
C ALA A 56 -12.56 19.51 -21.10
N THR A 57 -13.65 20.29 -21.09
CA THR A 57 -13.78 21.58 -21.76
C THR A 57 -12.66 22.57 -21.43
N GLU A 58 -12.01 23.09 -22.48
CA GLU A 58 -11.23 24.34 -22.54
C GLU A 58 -10.23 24.65 -21.41
N ARG A 59 -8.96 24.24 -21.61
CA ARG A 59 -7.76 25.06 -21.28
C ARG A 59 -6.54 24.62 -22.09
N GLN A 60 -5.48 25.42 -22.03
CA GLN A 60 -4.38 25.44 -23.01
C GLN A 60 -3.47 24.20 -22.99
N PRO A 61 -2.84 23.83 -24.13
CA PRO A 61 -1.92 22.71 -24.21
C PRO A 61 -0.59 22.98 -23.49
N VAL A 62 -0.29 22.21 -22.44
CA VAL A 62 0.99 22.27 -21.72
C VAL A 62 2.12 21.70 -22.59
N LYS A 63 3.14 22.52 -22.88
CA LYS A 63 4.37 22.07 -23.57
C LYS A 63 5.28 21.29 -22.61
N VAL A 64 5.08 19.97 -22.53
CA VAL A 64 5.97 19.06 -21.81
C VAL A 64 7.33 19.01 -22.52
N ARG A 65 8.40 19.46 -21.85
CA ARG A 65 9.80 19.28 -22.30
C ARG A 65 10.31 17.88 -21.94
N LYS A 66 11.37 17.43 -22.61
CA LYS A 66 11.94 16.08 -22.48
C LYS A 66 12.37 15.79 -21.02
N LEU A 67 11.74 14.81 -20.39
CA LEU A 67 12.03 14.35 -19.03
C LEU A 67 11.92 12.82 -18.97
N ASP A 68 13.05 12.15 -18.72
CA ASP A 68 13.13 10.71 -18.48
C ASP A 68 12.73 10.39 -17.03
N SER A 69 11.42 10.54 -16.75
CA SER A 69 10.81 10.36 -15.43
C SER A 69 9.79 9.22 -15.42
N LEU A 70 9.75 8.50 -14.32
CA LEU A 70 8.87 7.34 -14.08
C LEU A 70 7.70 7.78 -13.18
N TYR A 71 6.47 7.59 -13.66
CA TYR A 71 5.26 8.20 -13.09
C TYR A 71 4.27 7.18 -12.53
N TRP A 72 4.32 6.96 -11.21
CA TRP A 72 3.42 6.08 -10.48
C TRP A 72 2.10 6.81 -10.17
N MET A 73 0.95 6.13 -10.27
CA MET A 73 -0.36 6.71 -9.95
C MET A 73 -1.37 5.64 -9.53
N MET A 74 -1.78 5.72 -8.26
CA MET A 74 -2.60 4.73 -7.55
C MET A 74 -4.11 4.95 -7.78
N GLU A 75 -4.96 3.96 -7.45
CA GLU A 75 -6.45 4.00 -7.50
C GLU A 75 -7.12 4.32 -8.87
N CYS A 76 -6.38 4.77 -9.88
CA CYS A 76 -6.94 5.29 -11.12
C CYS A 76 -7.45 4.24 -12.12
N ARG A 77 -7.62 2.96 -11.75
CA ARG A 77 -7.96 1.87 -12.68
C ARG A 77 -9.28 2.08 -13.43
N GLN A 78 -10.29 2.58 -12.74
CA GLN A 78 -11.64 2.80 -13.30
C GLN A 78 -11.65 3.93 -14.37
N HIS A 79 -10.63 4.78 -14.42
CA HIS A 79 -10.56 5.93 -15.33
C HIS A 79 -10.06 5.51 -16.73
N GLN A 80 -10.91 4.85 -17.52
CA GLN A 80 -10.57 4.28 -18.84
C GLN A 80 -10.02 5.31 -19.85
N SER A 81 -10.34 6.60 -19.68
CA SER A 81 -9.80 7.72 -20.45
C SER A 81 -8.31 8.03 -20.19
N LEU A 82 -7.69 7.40 -19.19
CA LEU A 82 -6.25 7.53 -18.95
C LEU A 82 -5.45 6.53 -19.79
N LEU A 83 -4.55 7.04 -20.64
CA LEU A 83 -3.55 6.23 -21.31
C LEU A 83 -2.55 5.67 -20.27
N ARG A 84 -2.21 4.38 -20.41
CA ARG A 84 -1.27 3.65 -19.55
C ARG A 84 -0.35 2.84 -20.44
N ASP A 85 0.90 2.69 -20.03
CA ASP A 85 1.89 1.85 -20.72
C ASP A 85 2.12 0.51 -19.97
N VAL A 86 1.57 0.40 -18.75
CA VAL A 86 1.42 -0.81 -17.92
C VAL A 86 0.14 -0.66 -17.08
N GLU A 87 -0.65 -1.72 -16.89
CA GLU A 87 -1.69 -1.86 -15.85
C GLU A 87 -1.33 -3.01 -14.91
N VAL A 88 -0.74 -2.69 -13.75
CA VAL A 88 -0.66 -3.64 -12.63
C VAL A 88 -2.01 -3.72 -11.91
N VAL A 89 -2.31 -4.83 -11.26
CA VAL A 89 -3.51 -5.05 -10.43
C VAL A 89 -3.14 -5.74 -9.11
N MET A 90 -3.27 -5.05 -7.98
CA MET A 90 -3.11 -5.68 -6.66
C MET A 90 -4.39 -6.37 -6.17
N VAL A 91 -4.29 -7.57 -5.60
CA VAL A 91 -5.40 -8.36 -5.02
C VAL A 91 -5.07 -8.68 -3.56
N ASN A 92 -5.99 -8.43 -2.63
CA ASN A 92 -5.76 -8.78 -1.22
C ASN A 92 -5.86 -10.30 -1.02
N GLY A 93 -4.77 -10.97 -0.62
CA GLY A 93 -4.75 -12.42 -0.40
C GLY A 93 -5.75 -12.90 0.66
N LEU A 94 -5.98 -12.10 1.71
CA LEU A 94 -6.91 -12.42 2.80
C LEU A 94 -8.38 -12.32 2.39
N THR A 95 -8.72 -11.34 1.54
CA THR A 95 -10.10 -11.00 1.15
C THR A 95 -10.23 -10.66 -0.34
N PRO A 96 -9.81 -11.55 -1.26
CA PRO A 96 -9.50 -11.22 -2.66
C PRO A 96 -10.71 -10.67 -3.42
N TRP A 97 -11.86 -11.31 -3.24
CA TRP A 97 -13.11 -11.00 -3.96
C TRP A 97 -14.18 -10.40 -3.02
N GLY A 98 -13.80 -10.07 -1.77
CA GLY A 98 -14.73 -9.62 -0.72
C GLY A 98 -15.90 -10.58 -0.53
N ASN A 99 -17.13 -10.06 -0.66
CA ASN A 99 -18.39 -10.81 -0.63
C ASN A 99 -18.98 -11.04 -2.04
N THR A 100 -18.15 -11.00 -3.08
CA THR A 100 -18.47 -11.11 -4.53
C THR A 100 -19.49 -10.12 -5.11
N HIS A 101 -19.92 -9.12 -4.32
CA HIS A 101 -20.86 -8.09 -4.77
C HIS A 101 -20.17 -6.77 -5.13
N PHE A 102 -20.76 -6.04 -6.08
CA PHE A 102 -20.37 -4.67 -6.40
C PHE A 102 -20.92 -3.66 -5.40
N ILE A 103 -20.27 -2.49 -5.32
CA ILE A 103 -20.75 -1.33 -4.57
C ILE A 103 -22.20 -1.00 -4.98
N PRO A 104 -23.14 -0.74 -4.04
CA PRO A 104 -22.95 -0.62 -2.59
C PRO A 104 -23.11 -1.93 -1.80
N ARG A 105 -23.43 -3.05 -2.45
CA ARG A 105 -23.64 -4.35 -1.77
C ARG A 105 -22.32 -5.07 -1.39
N GLY A 106 -21.19 -4.63 -1.93
CA GLY A 106 -19.88 -5.21 -1.65
C GLY A 106 -18.71 -4.33 -2.11
N PRO A 107 -17.45 -4.76 -1.88
CA PRO A 107 -16.26 -3.95 -2.12
C PRO A 107 -15.72 -4.03 -3.57
N MET A 108 -16.33 -4.84 -4.44
CA MET A 108 -15.90 -4.96 -5.84
C MET A 108 -16.28 -3.71 -6.64
N ARG A 109 -15.33 -3.24 -7.46
CA ARG A 109 -15.45 -2.02 -8.29
C ARG A 109 -15.64 -2.31 -9.79
N GLU A 110 -15.15 -3.45 -10.25
CA GLU A 110 -15.18 -3.94 -11.63
C GLU A 110 -15.32 -5.48 -11.59
N PRO A 111 -15.94 -6.14 -12.59
CA PRO A 111 -16.03 -7.60 -12.63
C PRO A 111 -14.66 -8.26 -12.86
N LEU A 112 -14.52 -9.53 -12.45
CA LEU A 112 -13.28 -10.31 -12.60
C LEU A 112 -12.78 -10.36 -14.05
N SER A 113 -13.69 -10.38 -15.04
CA SER A 113 -13.35 -10.34 -16.47
C SER A 113 -12.54 -9.10 -16.88
N THR A 114 -12.53 -8.02 -16.09
CA THR A 114 -11.63 -6.88 -16.35
C THR A 114 -10.16 -7.18 -16.06
N LEU A 115 -9.82 -8.27 -15.37
CA LEU A 115 -8.42 -8.67 -15.13
C LEU A 115 -7.67 -8.97 -16.43
N THR A 116 -8.39 -9.25 -17.53
CA THR A 116 -7.87 -9.31 -18.90
C THR A 116 -7.11 -8.05 -19.36
N ARG A 117 -7.31 -6.90 -18.70
CA ARG A 117 -6.58 -5.65 -18.93
C ARG A 117 -5.25 -5.56 -18.16
N ALA A 118 -5.02 -6.41 -17.18
CA ALA A 118 -3.80 -6.36 -16.37
C ALA A 118 -2.63 -6.96 -17.15
N ASP A 119 -1.48 -6.31 -17.14
CA ASP A 119 -0.22 -6.94 -17.57
C ASP A 119 0.34 -7.84 -16.45
N ILE A 120 0.13 -7.40 -15.20
CA ILE A 120 0.70 -8.00 -14.00
C ILE A 120 -0.36 -7.98 -12.88
N VAL A 121 -0.55 -9.09 -12.19
CA VAL A 121 -1.30 -9.17 -10.93
C VAL A 121 -0.32 -9.36 -9.78
N VAL A 122 -0.59 -8.71 -8.64
CA VAL A 122 0.19 -8.85 -7.40
C VAL A 122 -0.76 -9.25 -6.27
N ILE A 123 -0.64 -10.46 -5.75
CA ILE A 123 -1.36 -10.90 -4.56
C ILE A 123 -0.64 -10.33 -3.33
N HIS A 124 -1.33 -9.54 -2.51
CA HIS A 124 -0.80 -8.87 -1.32
C HIS A 124 -1.19 -9.59 -0.03
N HIS A 125 -0.46 -9.38 1.06
CA HIS A 125 -0.57 -10.20 2.29
C HIS A 125 -0.45 -11.70 2.00
N ALA A 126 0.36 -12.08 1.00
CA ALA A 126 0.53 -13.47 0.56
C ALA A 126 1.27 -14.34 1.59
N ASP A 127 1.95 -13.71 2.54
CA ASP A 127 2.53 -14.31 3.75
C ASP A 127 1.49 -14.68 4.81
N LEU A 128 0.34 -14.03 4.82
CA LEU A 128 -0.71 -14.22 5.83
C LEU A 128 -1.78 -15.26 5.42
N VAL A 129 -1.54 -16.03 4.35
CA VAL A 129 -2.47 -17.03 3.79
C VAL A 129 -1.73 -18.31 3.39
N CYS A 130 -2.45 -19.44 3.36
CA CYS A 130 -1.86 -20.72 2.97
C CYS A 130 -1.70 -20.85 1.45
N GLU A 131 -0.78 -21.71 1.01
CA GLU A 131 -0.47 -21.90 -0.41
C GLU A 131 -1.69 -22.34 -1.24
N ALA A 132 -2.57 -23.20 -0.70
CA ALA A 132 -3.81 -23.59 -1.38
C ALA A 132 -4.77 -22.41 -1.63
N GLN A 133 -4.78 -21.40 -0.75
CA GLN A 133 -5.53 -20.16 -0.95
C GLN A 133 -4.88 -19.28 -2.02
N LEU A 134 -3.54 -19.17 -2.03
CA LEU A 134 -2.80 -18.48 -3.09
C LEU A 134 -3.03 -19.11 -4.46
N GLU A 135 -3.00 -20.44 -4.56
CA GLU A 135 -3.31 -21.17 -5.79
C GLU A 135 -4.76 -20.96 -6.24
N THR A 136 -5.71 -20.95 -5.31
CA THR A 136 -7.12 -20.64 -5.61
C THR A 136 -7.29 -19.23 -6.18
N ILE A 137 -6.57 -18.25 -5.63
CA ILE A 137 -6.61 -16.86 -6.11
C ILE A 137 -5.94 -16.75 -7.49
N ALA A 138 -4.73 -17.31 -7.65
CA ALA A 138 -4.00 -17.29 -8.92
C ALA A 138 -4.77 -18.00 -10.04
N ARG A 139 -5.44 -19.12 -9.72
CA ARG A 139 -6.33 -19.82 -10.64
C ARG A 139 -7.57 -18.97 -10.99
N THR A 140 -8.20 -18.30 -10.02
CA THR A 140 -9.34 -17.39 -10.31
C THR A 140 -8.93 -16.24 -11.24
N VAL A 141 -7.69 -15.76 -11.15
CA VAL A 141 -7.13 -14.78 -12.10
C VAL A 141 -7.00 -15.39 -13.50
N GLN A 142 -6.47 -16.61 -13.63
CA GLN A 142 -6.37 -17.32 -14.92
C GLN A 142 -7.76 -17.63 -15.53
N ASP A 143 -8.69 -18.16 -14.72
CA ASP A 143 -10.07 -18.50 -15.11
C ASP A 143 -10.89 -17.25 -15.53
N SER A 144 -10.43 -16.04 -15.20
CA SER A 144 -11.01 -14.78 -15.70
C SER A 144 -10.64 -14.44 -17.16
N GLY A 145 -9.75 -15.22 -17.78
CA GLY A 145 -9.19 -14.98 -19.11
C GLY A 145 -7.93 -14.12 -19.12
N ALA A 146 -7.37 -13.76 -17.96
CA ALA A 146 -6.18 -12.93 -17.87
C ALA A 146 -4.89 -13.74 -18.14
N THR A 147 -4.11 -13.31 -19.13
CA THR A 147 -2.80 -13.89 -19.48
C THR A 147 -1.63 -13.23 -18.72
N CYS A 148 -1.93 -12.44 -17.69
CA CYS A 148 -0.97 -11.70 -16.89
C CYS A 148 -0.10 -12.62 -16.02
N SER A 149 1.09 -12.13 -15.65
CA SER A 149 1.90 -12.81 -14.63
C SER A 149 1.44 -12.46 -13.21
N VAL A 150 1.41 -13.46 -12.32
CA VAL A 150 0.92 -13.34 -10.93
C VAL A 150 2.08 -13.42 -9.95
N PHE A 151 2.40 -12.30 -9.32
CA PHE A 151 3.40 -12.18 -8.27
C PHE A 151 2.77 -12.18 -6.87
N PHE A 152 3.61 -12.40 -5.87
CA PHE A 152 3.21 -12.46 -4.46
C PHE A 152 3.95 -11.37 -3.68
N SER A 153 3.30 -10.76 -2.70
CA SER A 153 3.88 -9.69 -1.90
C SER A 153 3.37 -9.68 -0.48
N LYS A 154 4.21 -9.16 0.41
CA LYS A 154 3.92 -8.95 1.83
C LYS A 154 4.17 -7.52 2.26
N LEU A 155 3.62 -7.14 3.41
CA LEU A 155 3.90 -5.86 4.05
C LEU A 155 4.81 -6.09 5.26
N ALA A 156 6.11 -6.12 5.02
CA ALA A 156 7.09 -6.46 6.05
C ALA A 156 7.30 -5.29 7.03
N PRO A 157 7.18 -5.50 8.36
CA PRO A 157 7.52 -4.49 9.35
C PRO A 157 9.03 -4.21 9.28
N SER A 158 9.42 -2.94 9.43
CA SER A 158 10.81 -2.51 9.23
C SER A 158 11.41 -1.80 10.45
N HIS A 159 10.66 -0.91 11.08
CA HIS A 159 11.04 -0.20 12.31
C HIS A 159 9.80 0.45 12.93
N ILE A 160 9.96 0.91 14.17
CA ILE A 160 8.97 1.72 14.89
C ILE A 160 9.55 3.13 15.08
N PHE A 161 8.71 4.16 15.18
CA PHE A 161 9.10 5.49 15.64
C PHE A 161 8.01 6.11 16.53
N GLU A 162 8.35 7.07 17.38
CA GLU A 162 7.36 7.80 18.19
C GLU A 162 6.74 8.95 17.40
N VAL A 163 5.44 9.24 17.58
CA VAL A 163 4.74 10.33 16.83
C VAL A 163 5.37 11.71 17.04
N HIS A 164 6.09 11.91 18.15
CA HIS A 164 6.82 13.12 18.48
C HIS A 164 8.26 13.14 17.94
N GLN A 165 8.81 11.99 17.54
CA GLN A 165 10.22 11.81 17.16
C GLN A 165 10.37 10.95 15.88
N PRO A 166 9.74 11.30 14.75
CA PRO A 166 9.69 10.44 13.55
C PRO A 166 11.03 10.20 12.85
N LEU A 167 12.11 10.89 13.26
CA LEU A 167 13.47 10.62 12.79
C LEU A 167 14.20 9.55 13.62
N GLN A 168 13.73 9.24 14.84
CA GLN A 168 14.32 8.24 15.72
C GLN A 168 13.69 6.87 15.49
N LYS A 169 14.50 5.93 15.02
CA LYS A 169 14.06 4.58 14.65
C LYS A 169 14.34 3.60 15.78
N LEU A 170 13.27 3.00 16.30
CA LEU A 170 13.29 1.91 17.26
C LEU A 170 13.26 0.56 16.53
N SER A 171 13.92 -0.46 17.09
CA SER A 171 13.78 -1.84 16.60
C SER A 171 12.35 -2.35 16.86
N LEU A 172 11.91 -3.35 16.10
CA LEU A 172 10.63 -4.03 16.31
C LEU A 172 10.55 -4.64 17.73
N ASN A 173 11.70 -5.12 18.25
CA ASN A 173 11.88 -5.59 19.63
C ASN A 173 11.57 -4.54 20.72
N ALA A 174 11.32 -3.28 20.39
CA ALA A 174 10.83 -2.31 21.37
C ALA A 174 9.44 -2.69 21.93
N LEU A 175 8.71 -3.57 21.23
CA LEU A 175 7.44 -4.15 21.68
C LEU A 175 7.61 -5.35 22.65
N ASP A 176 8.83 -5.89 22.81
CA ASP A 176 9.07 -7.09 23.62
C ASP A 176 8.59 -6.89 25.07
N GLY A 177 7.65 -7.72 25.52
CA GLY A 177 7.09 -7.64 26.86
C GLY A 177 6.04 -6.53 27.11
N MET A 178 5.75 -5.69 26.11
CA MET A 178 4.78 -4.58 26.17
C MET A 178 3.34 -5.05 25.98
N ILE A 179 2.40 -4.29 26.55
CA ILE A 179 0.97 -4.39 26.19
C ILE A 179 0.73 -3.41 25.03
N THR A 180 0.19 -3.90 23.92
CA THR A 180 0.03 -3.09 22.70
C THR A 180 -1.45 -2.94 22.35
N LEU A 181 -1.94 -1.69 22.29
CA LEU A 181 -3.23 -1.35 21.71
C LEU A 181 -2.99 -0.93 20.24
N CYS A 182 -3.36 -1.79 19.30
CA CYS A 182 -3.31 -1.43 17.88
C CYS A 182 -4.51 -0.55 17.52
N VAL A 183 -4.24 0.68 17.05
CA VAL A 183 -5.28 1.58 16.54
C VAL A 183 -5.12 1.70 15.04
N SER A 184 -6.20 1.45 14.28
CA SER A 184 -6.12 1.47 12.81
C SER A 184 -7.36 2.04 12.13
N ALA A 185 -7.15 2.70 10.99
CA ALA A 185 -8.22 3.25 10.14
C ALA A 185 -7.95 2.86 8.67
N ILE A 186 -7.73 1.57 8.45
CA ILE A 186 -7.19 0.99 7.20
C ILE A 186 -8.12 -0.03 6.52
N GLY A 187 -7.70 -0.46 5.33
CA GLY A 187 -8.38 -1.45 4.51
C GLY A 187 -8.42 -2.84 5.13
N CYS A 188 -7.30 -3.34 5.61
CA CYS A 188 -7.16 -4.70 6.14
C CYS A 188 -6.56 -4.67 7.56
N PRO A 189 -7.36 -4.30 8.60
CA PRO A 189 -6.87 -4.27 9.97
C PRO A 189 -6.37 -5.64 10.44
N ASP A 190 -7.01 -6.72 10.00
CA ASP A 190 -6.60 -8.09 10.36
C ASP A 190 -5.19 -8.45 9.88
N ALA A 191 -4.70 -7.84 8.79
CA ALA A 191 -3.32 -7.99 8.36
C ALA A 191 -2.36 -7.31 9.35
N PHE A 192 -2.64 -6.06 9.72
CA PHE A 192 -1.86 -5.31 10.70
C PHE A 192 -1.82 -6.03 12.06
N ILE A 193 -2.94 -6.53 12.56
CA ILE A 193 -2.99 -7.28 13.83
C ILE A 193 -2.20 -8.61 13.77
N ARG A 194 -2.18 -9.30 12.63
CA ARG A 194 -1.32 -10.49 12.44
C ARG A 194 0.15 -10.12 12.48
N THR A 195 0.56 -9.13 11.68
CA THR A 195 1.95 -8.65 11.65
C THR A 195 2.43 -8.16 13.02
N VAL A 196 1.60 -7.46 13.80
CA VAL A 196 1.98 -7.02 15.15
C VAL A 196 2.12 -8.19 16.13
N ARG A 197 1.27 -9.23 16.02
CA ARG A 197 1.40 -10.46 16.83
C ARG A 197 2.66 -11.24 16.48
N GLU A 198 3.06 -11.24 15.20
CA GLU A 198 4.31 -11.87 14.73
C GLU A 198 5.58 -11.13 15.19
N ILE A 199 5.49 -9.84 15.55
CA ILE A 199 6.62 -9.10 16.17
C ILE A 199 6.86 -9.56 17.63
N GLY A 200 5.84 -10.03 18.34
CA GLY A 200 5.96 -10.63 19.68
C GLY A 200 5.75 -9.75 20.94
N PRO A 201 4.90 -8.70 20.96
CA PRO A 201 4.47 -8.08 22.22
C PRO A 201 3.74 -9.07 23.14
N LEU A 202 3.70 -8.76 24.44
CA LEU A 202 3.06 -9.61 25.46
C LEU A 202 1.53 -9.69 25.30
N ASN A 203 0.89 -8.63 24.80
CA ASN A 203 -0.51 -8.66 24.40
C ASN A 203 -0.76 -7.74 23.20
N VAL A 204 -1.73 -8.11 22.35
CA VAL A 204 -2.21 -7.31 21.22
C VAL A 204 -3.73 -7.17 21.29
N ASP A 205 -4.16 -6.03 21.83
CA ASP A 205 -5.52 -5.53 21.74
C ASP A 205 -5.69 -4.69 20.46
N ARG A 206 -6.94 -4.38 20.07
CA ARG A 206 -7.22 -3.65 18.82
C ARG A 206 -8.44 -2.74 18.93
N LEU A 207 -8.35 -1.60 18.25
CA LEU A 207 -9.44 -0.67 18.04
C LEU A 207 -9.42 -0.20 16.57
N ASP A 208 -10.38 -0.68 15.80
CA ASP A 208 -10.46 -0.43 14.36
C ASP A 208 -11.58 0.55 14.03
N PHE A 209 -11.23 1.57 13.26
CA PHE A 209 -12.15 2.56 12.72
C PHE A 209 -12.45 2.24 11.24
N SER A 210 -13.35 3.02 10.64
CA SER A 210 -13.59 2.95 9.19
C SER A 210 -12.30 3.23 8.39
N ASP A 211 -12.19 2.64 7.21
CA ASP A 211 -11.04 2.89 6.35
C ASP A 211 -11.07 4.35 5.85
N HIS A 212 -9.91 5.02 5.90
CA HIS A 212 -9.77 6.46 5.66
C HIS A 212 -10.49 7.36 6.69
N HIS A 213 -10.90 6.82 7.85
CA HIS A 213 -11.41 7.63 8.97
C HIS A 213 -10.37 8.66 9.43
N PHE A 214 -10.83 9.86 9.78
CA PHE A 214 -10.02 10.90 10.41
C PHE A 214 -10.38 10.94 11.89
N PHE A 215 -9.39 10.79 12.77
CA PHE A 215 -9.65 10.78 14.21
C PHE A 215 -10.15 12.14 14.68
N ASN A 216 -11.18 12.13 15.52
CA ASN A 216 -11.75 13.31 16.17
C ASN A 216 -11.58 13.20 17.70
N GLY A 217 -11.88 14.28 18.43
CA GLY A 217 -11.68 14.32 19.89
C GLY A 217 -12.30 13.15 20.66
N HIS A 218 -13.49 12.68 20.25
CA HIS A 218 -14.14 11.54 20.90
C HIS A 218 -13.43 10.20 20.63
N ASP A 219 -12.78 10.05 19.47
CA ASP A 219 -11.96 8.88 19.18
C ASP A 219 -10.72 8.86 20.10
N LEU A 220 -10.15 10.04 20.41
CA LEU A 220 -9.03 10.18 21.33
C LEU A 220 -9.42 9.79 22.76
N GLU A 221 -10.58 10.26 23.24
CA GLU A 221 -11.16 9.86 24.53
C GLU A 221 -11.34 8.34 24.61
N LEU A 222 -11.86 7.72 23.54
CA LEU A 222 -12.11 6.28 23.46
C LEU A 222 -10.82 5.46 23.44
N ILE A 223 -9.79 5.91 22.72
CA ILE A 223 -8.44 5.30 22.75
C ILE A 223 -7.83 5.44 24.15
N GLN A 224 -7.88 6.62 24.78
CA GLN A 224 -7.37 6.85 26.14
C GLN A 224 -8.07 5.98 27.20
N GLU A 225 -9.39 5.82 27.09
CA GLU A 225 -10.19 4.90 27.90
C GLU A 225 -9.73 3.45 27.71
N ARG A 226 -9.52 3.01 26.47
CA ARG A 226 -9.03 1.66 26.18
C ARG A 226 -7.61 1.42 26.70
N VAL A 227 -6.72 2.42 26.61
CA VAL A 227 -5.38 2.36 27.21
C VAL A 227 -5.46 2.19 28.73
N ARG A 228 -6.29 2.98 29.44
CA ARG A 228 -6.46 2.87 30.89
C ARG A 228 -6.93 1.47 31.30
N GLN A 229 -7.96 0.94 30.63
CA GLN A 229 -8.45 -0.42 30.87
C GLN A 229 -7.37 -1.50 30.70
N LEU A 230 -6.50 -1.37 29.69
CA LEU A 230 -5.41 -2.34 29.45
C LEU A 230 -4.28 -2.22 30.48
N VAL A 231 -3.96 -1.00 30.93
CA VAL A 231 -3.02 -0.78 32.04
C VAL A 231 -3.53 -1.43 33.32
N ASP A 232 -4.82 -1.23 33.66
CA ASP A 232 -5.45 -1.82 34.85
C ASP A 232 -5.53 -3.35 34.77
N GLN A 233 -5.86 -3.91 33.59
CA GLN A 233 -6.00 -5.36 33.38
C GLN A 233 -4.67 -6.12 33.42
N HIS A 234 -3.57 -5.50 32.97
CA HIS A 234 -2.26 -6.15 32.86
C HIS A 234 -1.24 -5.68 33.90
N ASN A 235 -1.57 -4.65 34.70
CA ASN A 235 -0.66 -3.96 35.62
C ASN A 235 0.68 -3.57 34.96
N LYS A 236 0.60 -3.02 33.74
CA LYS A 236 1.73 -2.71 32.87
C LYS A 236 1.49 -1.48 32.01
N GLU A 237 2.57 -0.80 31.63
CA GLU A 237 2.54 0.24 30.61
C GLU A 237 1.95 -0.32 29.30
N THR A 238 0.98 0.40 28.73
CA THR A 238 0.36 0.09 27.44
C THR A 238 0.78 1.13 26.41
N VAL A 239 1.25 0.67 25.24
CA VAL A 239 1.60 1.53 24.11
C VAL A 239 0.51 1.49 23.04
N VAL A 240 0.16 2.64 22.49
CA VAL A 240 -0.69 2.74 21.30
C VAL A 240 0.19 2.57 20.07
N LEU A 241 -0.10 1.58 19.23
CA LEU A 241 0.60 1.34 17.97
C LEU A 241 -0.33 1.63 16.79
N VAL A 242 0.00 2.64 15.99
CA VAL A 242 -0.72 2.98 14.76
C VAL A 242 0.02 2.50 13.52
N THR A 243 -0.68 2.39 12.40
CA THR A 243 -0.04 2.19 11.09
C THR A 243 0.62 3.48 10.60
N GLU A 244 1.65 3.37 9.76
CA GLU A 244 2.15 4.53 9.01
C GLU A 244 0.97 5.26 8.32
N LYS A 245 0.13 4.56 7.52
CA LYS A 245 -0.98 5.14 6.73
C LYS A 245 -1.96 6.01 7.55
N ASP A 246 -2.07 5.78 8.85
CA ASP A 246 -2.92 6.57 9.75
C ASP A 246 -2.17 7.77 10.35
N TYR A 247 -0.88 7.63 10.67
CA TYR A 247 -0.01 8.77 11.03
C TYR A 247 0.16 9.77 9.87
N ASP A 248 0.20 9.30 8.62
CA ASP A 248 0.35 10.13 7.41
C ASP A 248 -0.99 10.78 6.98
N ARG A 249 -2.08 10.58 7.75
CA ARG A 249 -3.39 11.23 7.54
C ARG A 249 -3.60 12.44 8.44
N ASP A 250 -3.23 12.32 9.70
CA ASP A 250 -3.18 13.41 10.67
C ASP A 250 -2.10 13.12 11.73
N PRO A 251 -0.89 13.66 11.56
CA PRO A 251 0.19 13.50 12.54
C PRO A 251 -0.09 14.19 13.88
N ASP A 252 -0.91 15.24 13.90
CA ASP A 252 -1.02 16.16 15.03
C ASP A 252 -2.13 15.73 16.00
N VAL A 253 -3.23 15.17 15.50
CA VAL A 253 -4.26 14.54 16.34
C VAL A 253 -3.72 13.36 17.15
N LEU A 254 -2.73 12.63 16.61
CA LEU A 254 -2.06 11.53 17.31
C LEU A 254 -1.02 12.00 18.34
N LYS A 255 -0.43 13.18 18.16
CA LYS A 255 0.41 13.83 19.18
C LYS A 255 -0.43 14.32 20.36
N MET A 256 -1.64 14.81 20.10
CA MET A 256 -2.61 15.23 21.12
C MET A 256 -3.19 14.08 21.96
N LEU A 257 -2.90 12.81 21.64
CA LEU A 257 -3.47 11.64 22.32
C LEU A 257 -3.07 11.51 23.80
N GLY A 258 -2.05 12.23 24.27
CA GLY A 258 -1.68 12.31 25.70
C GLY A 258 -1.12 11.02 26.33
N VAL A 259 -0.91 9.98 25.51
CA VAL A 259 -0.34 8.69 25.88
C VAL A 259 0.86 8.36 24.98
N LYS A 260 1.55 7.24 25.24
CA LYS A 260 2.67 6.78 24.43
C LYS A 260 2.17 6.24 23.09
N VAL A 261 2.45 6.96 22.00
CA VAL A 261 2.05 6.57 20.64
C VAL A 261 3.26 6.29 19.76
N TRP A 262 3.29 5.07 19.26
CA TRP A 262 4.28 4.53 18.33
C TRP A 262 3.65 4.27 16.97
N VAL A 263 4.43 4.38 15.91
CA VAL A 263 4.02 4.17 14.52
C VAL A 263 4.81 2.99 13.96
N LEU A 264 4.12 1.98 13.44
CA LEU A 264 4.75 0.87 12.72
C LEU A 264 5.00 1.28 11.27
N SER A 265 6.28 1.35 10.90
CA SER A 265 6.72 1.59 9.53
C SER A 265 7.05 0.27 8.84
N SER A 266 6.42 0.01 7.69
CA SER A 266 6.53 -1.25 6.95
C SER A 266 6.87 -0.99 5.48
N SER A 267 7.51 -1.95 4.81
CA SER A 267 7.80 -1.90 3.38
C SER A 267 7.10 -3.02 2.62
N LEU A 268 6.62 -2.70 1.41
CA LEU A 268 6.13 -3.70 0.46
C LEU A 268 7.32 -4.53 -0.03
N GLN A 269 7.26 -5.85 0.11
CA GLN A 269 8.28 -6.78 -0.38
C GLN A 269 7.65 -7.80 -1.33
N ILE A 270 8.28 -8.05 -2.47
CA ILE A 270 7.89 -9.14 -3.37
C ILE A 270 8.45 -10.45 -2.79
N MET A 271 7.60 -11.46 -2.67
CA MET A 271 7.96 -12.76 -2.13
C MET A 271 8.48 -13.67 -3.26
N PRO A 272 9.64 -14.32 -3.10
CA PRO A 272 10.12 -15.32 -4.04
C PRO A 272 9.27 -16.60 -3.93
N LEU A 273 8.34 -16.81 -4.86
CA LEU A 273 7.45 -17.97 -4.87
C LEU A 273 7.24 -18.45 -6.32
N LYS A 274 7.41 -19.77 -6.55
CA LYS A 274 7.22 -20.42 -7.87
C LYS A 274 7.94 -19.66 -9.00
N GLU A 275 9.24 -19.46 -8.80
CA GLU A 275 10.20 -18.75 -9.67
C GLU A 275 9.92 -17.24 -9.89
N GLN A 276 8.82 -16.69 -9.36
CA GLN A 276 8.51 -15.26 -9.46
C GLN A 276 9.01 -14.52 -8.21
N GLY A 277 9.70 -13.39 -8.42
CA GLY A 277 10.33 -12.57 -7.38
C GLY A 277 10.60 -11.15 -7.88
N GLU A 278 11.28 -10.32 -7.08
CA GLU A 278 11.49 -8.89 -7.37
C GLU A 278 12.22 -8.64 -8.71
N ASP A 279 13.30 -9.39 -8.99
CA ASP A 279 14.04 -9.28 -10.26
C ASP A 279 13.20 -9.63 -11.48
N GLU A 280 12.37 -10.68 -11.40
CA GLU A 280 11.47 -11.11 -12.48
C GLU A 280 10.31 -10.11 -12.67
N LEU A 281 9.79 -9.51 -11.60
CA LEU A 281 8.82 -8.41 -11.68
C LEU A 281 9.43 -7.22 -12.41
N MET A 282 10.63 -6.82 -11.99
CA MET A 282 11.37 -5.70 -12.57
C MET A 282 11.83 -5.99 -14.01
N ARG A 283 12.03 -7.26 -14.40
CA ARG A 283 12.26 -7.66 -15.79
C ARG A 283 10.99 -7.53 -16.61
N LYS A 284 9.87 -8.17 -16.22
CA LYS A 284 8.60 -8.07 -16.95
C LYS A 284 8.15 -6.61 -17.12
N LEU A 285 8.27 -5.79 -16.08
CA LEU A 285 7.99 -4.34 -16.17
C LEU A 285 8.83 -3.68 -17.27
N LYS A 286 10.15 -3.89 -17.30
CA LYS A 286 11.02 -3.35 -18.37
C LYS A 286 10.64 -3.86 -19.75
N ASP A 287 10.30 -5.14 -19.88
CA ASP A 287 9.92 -5.77 -21.15
C ASP A 287 8.63 -5.15 -21.72
N ILE A 288 7.59 -4.99 -20.88
CA ILE A 288 6.31 -4.33 -21.26
C ILE A 288 6.57 -2.87 -21.66
N ILE A 289 7.28 -2.11 -20.82
CA ILE A 289 7.61 -0.68 -21.09
C ILE A 289 8.40 -0.53 -22.40
N THR A 290 9.26 -1.50 -22.73
CA THR A 290 10.06 -1.48 -23.96
C THR A 290 9.20 -1.84 -25.18
N ALA A 291 8.36 -2.88 -25.09
CA ALA A 291 7.42 -3.24 -26.15
C ALA A 291 6.46 -2.07 -26.49
N THR A 292 5.87 -1.44 -25.47
CA THR A 292 4.96 -0.29 -25.65
C THR A 292 5.66 0.93 -26.27
N ARG A 293 6.98 1.08 -26.12
CA ARG A 293 7.77 2.12 -26.82
C ARG A 293 7.99 1.81 -28.29
N HIS A 294 8.20 0.54 -28.67
CA HIS A 294 8.43 0.15 -30.07
C HIS A 294 7.17 0.26 -30.94
N VAL A 295 5.98 0.05 -30.38
CA VAL A 295 4.68 0.20 -31.10
C VAL A 295 4.35 1.67 -31.43
N VAL A 296 5.17 2.63 -30.97
CA VAL A 296 4.87 4.08 -30.99
C VAL A 296 5.85 4.89 -31.84
N GLN A 297 6.87 4.26 -32.44
CA GLN A 297 7.71 4.90 -33.46
C GLN A 297 7.11 4.67 -34.86
N PRO A 298 6.88 5.73 -35.66
CA PRO A 298 6.47 5.63 -37.06
C PRO A 298 7.65 5.35 -38.01
#